data_AF-A0A6I0E466-F1
#
_entry.id   AF-A0A6I0E466-F1
#
_cell.length_a   1.000
_cell.length_b   1.000
_cell.length_c   1.000
_cell.angle_alpha   90.00
_cell.angle_beta   90.00
_cell.angle_gamma   90.00
#
_symmetry.space_group_name_H-M   'P 1'
#
loop_
_entity.id
_entity.type
_entity.pdbx_description
1 polymer ?
#
loop_
_entity_poly.entity_id
_entity_poly.type
_entity_poly.pdbx_seq_one_letter_code
_entity_poly.pdbx_strand_id
1 'polypeptide(L)'
;HLTVSPEHRAGFNALVERVKTFYENHYEVTLHITFSEQKPCTDTVAVDLQNEPFRNADGTLLFRPGGHGALIENLGDLDADIIFIKNIDNVAPDHLKPQTIRYKKALAGLLISYRNLIFDYLRRLTETTDITDDLIAEILDFTTDELCVVPPANFETKNKAETIAYLVEVLNRPIRVCGMVKNQGEPGGGPFWAENANGTVSLQIVESSQIDLKDARTKAIFDQATHFNPVDLVCSTKDYKGNKFNLHSYRDPETGFISVKSKDGKQLKALELPGLWNGAMSSWNTIFVEVPLATFSPVKTVNDLLRNEHQGCGK
;
A
#
# COMPACT_ATOMS: atom_id res chain seq x y z
N HIS A 1 8.51 -3.98 12.86
CA HIS A 1 7.49 -3.11 13.47
C HIS A 1 6.12 -3.75 13.27
N LEU A 2 5.23 -3.68 14.26
CA LEU A 2 3.88 -4.23 14.21
C LEU A 2 2.87 -3.15 14.60
N THR A 3 1.87 -2.91 13.78
CA THR A 3 0.73 -2.07 14.19
C THR A 3 -0.39 -2.98 14.67
N VAL A 4 -0.78 -2.80 15.93
CA VAL A 4 -1.76 -3.65 16.62
C VAL A 4 -2.81 -2.76 17.29
N SER A 5 -4.02 -3.28 17.50
CA SER A 5 -5.02 -2.55 18.26
C SER A 5 -4.67 -2.52 19.76
N PRO A 6 -5.06 -1.46 20.50
CA PRO A 6 -4.71 -1.29 21.91
C PRO A 6 -5.06 -2.51 22.78
N GLU A 7 -6.22 -3.12 22.56
CA GLU A 7 -6.71 -4.28 23.30
C GLU A 7 -5.87 -5.55 23.10
N HIS A 8 -5.13 -5.66 22.00
CA HIS A 8 -4.29 -6.82 21.72
C HIS A 8 -2.81 -6.61 22.10
N ARG A 9 -2.41 -5.37 22.39
CA ARG A 9 -1.00 -5.01 22.63
C ARG A 9 -0.35 -5.82 23.75
N ALA A 10 -1.05 -6.02 24.86
CA ALA A 10 -0.53 -6.80 25.98
C ALA A 10 -0.24 -8.26 25.58
N GLY A 11 -1.13 -8.87 24.79
CA GLY A 11 -0.95 -10.23 24.28
C GLY A 11 0.23 -10.35 23.32
N PHE A 12 0.42 -9.39 22.43
CA PHE A 12 1.58 -9.35 21.54
C PHE A 12 2.90 -9.20 22.29
N ASN A 13 2.97 -8.30 23.28
CA ASN A 13 4.16 -8.16 24.11
C ASN A 13 4.51 -9.47 24.83
N ALA A 14 3.53 -10.11 25.47
CA ALA A 14 3.74 -11.38 26.16
C ALA A 14 4.20 -12.49 25.19
N LEU A 15 3.63 -12.54 23.99
CA LEU A 15 4.07 -13.49 22.96
C LEU A 15 5.51 -13.23 22.54
N VAL A 16 5.87 -11.97 22.26
CA VAL A 16 7.23 -11.59 21.85
C VAL A 16 8.25 -11.95 22.93
N GLU A 17 8.02 -11.60 24.19
CA GLU A 17 8.92 -11.97 25.29
C GLU A 17 9.14 -13.49 25.38
N ARG A 18 8.09 -14.27 25.12
CA ARG A 18 8.17 -15.73 25.13
C ARG A 18 8.99 -16.31 23.98
N VAL A 19 8.93 -15.72 22.78
CA VAL A 19 9.46 -16.35 21.55
C VAL A 19 10.69 -15.64 20.96
N LYS A 20 11.00 -14.41 21.39
CA LYS A 20 12.06 -13.58 20.80
C LYS A 20 13.42 -14.26 20.88
N THR A 21 13.87 -14.64 22.07
CA THR A 21 15.18 -15.29 22.27
C THR A 21 15.33 -16.56 21.45
N PHE A 22 14.26 -17.34 21.31
CA PHE A 22 14.26 -18.53 20.47
C PHE A 22 14.56 -18.19 19.01
N TYR A 23 13.85 -17.21 18.43
CA TYR A 23 14.05 -16.83 17.03
C TYR A 23 15.37 -16.09 16.78
N GLU A 24 15.83 -15.25 17.70
CA GLU A 24 17.14 -14.58 17.61
C GLU A 24 18.27 -15.61 17.55
N ASN A 25 18.25 -16.63 18.41
CA ASN A 25 19.23 -17.71 18.39
C ASN A 25 19.09 -18.60 17.15
N HIS A 26 17.86 -18.92 16.74
CA HIS A 26 17.63 -19.81 15.60
C HIS A 26 18.08 -19.21 14.28
N TYR A 27 17.89 -17.91 14.09
CA TYR A 27 18.25 -17.21 12.86
C TYR A 27 19.57 -16.43 12.95
N GLU A 28 20.24 -16.43 14.11
CA GLU A 28 21.48 -15.70 14.37
C GLU A 28 21.37 -14.20 14.07
N VAL A 29 20.28 -13.57 14.56
CA VAL A 29 19.99 -12.15 14.37
C VAL A 29 19.52 -11.49 15.64
N THR A 30 19.65 -10.17 15.71
CA THR A 30 18.98 -9.34 16.73
C THR A 30 17.66 -8.81 16.17
N LEU A 31 16.56 -9.03 16.90
CA LEU A 31 15.23 -8.59 16.52
C LEU A 31 14.85 -7.30 17.27
N HIS A 32 14.79 -6.20 16.54
CA HIS A 32 14.25 -4.93 17.02
C HIS A 32 12.75 -4.86 16.76
N ILE A 33 11.96 -5.34 17.73
CA ILE A 33 10.50 -5.38 17.63
C ILE A 33 9.92 -4.16 18.34
N THR A 34 9.20 -3.34 17.58
CA THR A 34 8.46 -2.18 18.08
C THR A 34 7.00 -2.29 17.66
N PHE A 35 6.14 -1.64 18.45
CA PHE A 35 4.71 -1.62 18.24
C PHE A 35 4.23 -0.20 18.00
N SER A 36 3.20 -0.04 17.19
CA SER A 36 2.37 1.16 17.13
C SER A 36 0.89 0.80 17.19
N GLU A 37 0.09 1.82 17.43
CA GLU A 37 -1.37 1.80 17.33
C GLU A 37 -1.75 2.85 16.27
N GLN A 38 -2.93 2.72 15.67
CA GLN A 38 -3.45 3.82 14.84
C GLN A 38 -3.55 5.09 15.69
N LYS A 39 -3.04 6.21 15.18
CA LYS A 39 -3.02 7.46 15.96
C LYS A 39 -4.46 7.97 16.16
N PRO A 40 -4.92 8.26 17.39
CA PRO A 40 -6.29 8.75 17.64
C PRO A 40 -6.65 10.05 16.91
N CYS A 41 -5.66 10.87 16.55
CA CYS A 41 -5.88 12.08 15.75
C CYS A 41 -6.33 11.81 14.31
N THR A 42 -6.30 10.56 13.87
CA THR A 42 -6.81 10.12 12.56
C THR A 42 -8.24 9.59 12.63
N ASP A 43 -8.84 9.55 13.82
CA ASP A 43 -10.21 9.10 13.99
C ASP A 43 -11.18 10.10 13.37
N THR A 44 -12.28 9.57 12.84
CA THR A 44 -13.33 10.33 12.17
C THR A 44 -14.59 10.38 13.02
N VAL A 45 -15.37 11.45 12.88
CA VAL A 45 -16.66 11.59 13.58
C VAL A 45 -17.67 10.62 12.95
N ALA A 46 -18.35 9.83 13.78
CA ALA A 46 -19.49 9.04 13.35
C ALA A 46 -20.76 9.89 13.33
N VAL A 47 -21.62 9.65 12.34
CA VAL A 47 -22.93 10.29 12.21
C VAL A 47 -24.03 9.23 12.10
N ASP A 48 -25.27 9.59 12.41
CA ASP A 48 -26.42 8.73 12.14
C ASP A 48 -26.78 8.69 10.64
N LEU A 49 -27.88 8.02 10.29
CA LEU A 49 -28.31 7.93 8.89
C LEU A 49 -28.73 9.28 8.31
N GLN A 50 -29.13 10.24 9.15
CA GLN A 50 -29.52 11.60 8.80
C GLN A 50 -28.33 12.57 8.71
N ASN A 51 -27.09 12.09 8.97
CA ASN A 51 -25.86 12.89 9.07
C ASN A 51 -25.76 13.77 10.33
N GLU A 52 -26.55 13.49 11.37
CA GLU A 52 -26.38 14.18 12.65
C GLU A 52 -25.27 13.48 13.49
N PRO A 53 -24.47 14.23 14.28
CA PRO A 53 -23.38 13.65 15.05
C PRO A 53 -23.87 12.54 15.99
N PHE A 54 -23.29 11.35 15.84
CA PHE A 54 -23.62 10.21 16.68
C PHE A 54 -22.99 10.38 18.06
N ARG A 55 -23.77 10.17 19.12
CA ARG A 55 -23.33 10.36 20.51
C ARG A 55 -23.32 9.07 21.31
N ASN A 56 -22.35 8.94 22.20
CA ASN A 56 -22.32 7.90 23.23
C ASN A 56 -23.42 8.17 24.27
N ALA A 57 -23.66 7.19 25.15
CA ALA A 57 -24.66 7.29 26.22
C ALA A 57 -24.41 8.46 27.20
N ASP A 58 -23.16 8.90 27.32
CA ASP A 58 -22.74 10.04 28.14
C ASP A 58 -22.88 11.42 27.43
N GLY A 59 -23.38 11.43 26.18
CA GLY A 59 -23.58 12.64 25.37
C GLY A 59 -22.34 13.08 24.58
N THR A 60 -21.18 12.44 24.75
CA THR A 60 -19.96 12.74 23.98
C THR A 60 -20.08 12.30 22.52
N LEU A 61 -19.32 12.94 21.62
CA LEU A 61 -19.26 12.52 20.22
C LEU A 61 -18.58 11.15 20.08
N LEU A 62 -19.14 10.30 19.23
CA LEU A 62 -18.52 9.03 18.88
C LEU A 62 -17.49 9.24 17.77
N PHE A 63 -16.24 8.93 18.08
CA PHE A 63 -15.16 8.82 17.10
C PHE A 63 -14.94 7.35 16.72
N ARG A 64 -14.56 7.13 15.46
CA ARG A 64 -14.27 5.81 14.90
C ARG A 64 -12.89 5.82 14.25
N PRO A 65 -12.15 4.70 14.31
CA PRO A 65 -10.92 4.57 13.55
C PRO A 65 -11.14 4.90 12.07
N GLY A 66 -10.28 5.74 11.49
CA GLY A 66 -10.37 6.18 10.08
C GLY A 66 -10.04 5.11 9.03
N GLY A 67 -10.12 3.82 9.37
CA GLY A 67 -9.76 2.72 8.49
C GLY A 67 -8.24 2.55 8.32
N HIS A 68 -7.83 1.52 7.56
CA HIS A 68 -6.41 1.21 7.36
C HIS A 68 -5.62 2.35 6.69
N GLY A 69 -6.30 3.22 5.94
CA GLY A 69 -5.74 4.46 5.40
C GLY A 69 -5.01 5.34 6.41
N ALA A 70 -5.50 5.38 7.65
CA ALA A 70 -4.88 6.12 8.75
C ALA A 70 -3.43 5.69 9.04
N LEU A 71 -3.06 4.45 8.68
CA LEU A 71 -1.73 3.91 8.92
C LEU A 71 -0.64 4.51 8.03
N ILE A 72 -0.98 5.37 7.07
CA ILE A 72 0.02 6.12 6.28
C ILE A 72 0.90 6.98 7.20
N GLU A 73 0.32 7.46 8.29
CA GLU A 73 0.98 8.22 9.33
C GLU A 73 1.97 7.33 10.11
N ASN A 74 1.56 6.12 10.50
CA ASN A 74 2.43 5.13 11.14
C ASN A 74 3.58 4.71 10.21
N LEU A 75 3.31 4.53 8.92
CA LEU A 75 4.33 4.22 7.91
C LEU A 75 5.33 5.39 7.78
N GLY A 76 4.83 6.62 7.82
CA GLY A 76 5.63 7.84 7.78
C GLY A 76 6.57 8.00 8.98
N ASP A 77 6.23 7.45 10.15
CA ASP A 77 7.09 7.49 11.33
C ASP A 77 8.30 6.54 11.23
N LEU A 78 8.22 5.48 10.43
CA LEU A 78 9.30 4.49 10.31
C LEU A 78 10.57 5.12 9.69
N ASP A 79 11.73 4.82 10.27
CA ASP A 79 13.02 5.17 9.69
C ASP A 79 13.69 3.90 9.15
N ALA A 80 13.46 3.61 7.88
CA ALA A 80 14.04 2.49 7.17
C ALA A 80 14.10 2.80 5.67
N ASP A 81 15.06 2.21 4.96
CA ASP A 81 15.22 2.43 3.52
C ASP A 81 14.33 1.48 2.69
N ILE A 82 14.01 0.32 3.26
CA ILE A 82 13.18 -0.74 2.66
C ILE A 82 12.19 -1.21 3.73
N ILE A 83 10.91 -1.17 3.41
CA ILE A 83 9.81 -1.51 4.33
C ILE A 83 8.97 -2.60 3.70
N PHE A 84 8.82 -3.73 4.39
CA PHE A 84 7.90 -4.79 3.98
C PHE A 84 6.56 -4.59 4.70
N ILE A 85 5.47 -4.51 3.93
CA ILE A 85 4.12 -4.41 4.46
C ILE A 85 3.38 -5.70 4.14
N LYS A 86 2.79 -6.31 5.18
CA LYS A 86 2.02 -7.54 5.07
C LYS A 86 0.90 -7.56 6.09
N ASN A 87 -0.27 -8.02 5.69
CA ASN A 87 -1.37 -8.26 6.61
C ASN A 87 -1.04 -9.39 7.60
N ILE A 88 -1.43 -9.20 8.86
CA ILE A 88 -1.10 -10.15 9.95
C ILE A 88 -1.80 -11.49 9.79
N ASP A 89 -2.94 -11.53 9.10
CA ASP A 89 -3.72 -12.74 8.86
C ASP A 89 -3.20 -13.58 7.69
N ASN A 90 -2.36 -13.02 6.81
CA ASN A 90 -1.67 -13.80 5.80
C ASN A 90 -0.52 -14.54 6.49
N VAL A 91 -0.71 -15.80 6.87
CA VAL A 91 0.30 -16.61 7.56
C VAL A 91 0.30 -18.04 7.02
N ALA A 92 1.49 -18.63 6.90
CA ALA A 92 1.65 -20.01 6.49
C ALA A 92 2.58 -20.74 7.47
N PRO A 93 2.40 -22.06 7.68
CA PRO A 93 3.33 -22.91 8.42
C PRO A 93 4.75 -22.84 7.85
N ASP A 94 5.76 -23.10 8.69
CA ASP A 94 7.18 -22.91 8.34
C ASP A 94 7.61 -23.67 7.08
N HIS A 95 7.08 -24.87 6.86
CA HIS A 95 7.41 -25.69 5.68
C HIS A 95 6.95 -25.05 4.35
N LEU A 96 5.97 -24.15 4.37
CA LEU A 96 5.47 -23.43 3.18
C LEU A 96 6.13 -22.06 2.99
N LYS A 97 6.82 -21.53 4.00
CA LYS A 97 7.49 -20.22 3.94
C LYS A 97 8.63 -20.10 2.91
N PRO A 98 9.37 -21.15 2.47
CA PRO A 98 10.50 -20.97 1.55
C PRO A 98 10.15 -20.23 0.26
N GLN A 99 8.96 -20.49 -0.32
CA GLN A 99 8.51 -19.81 -1.53
C GLN A 99 8.21 -18.33 -1.26
N THR A 100 7.50 -18.02 -0.17
CA THR A 100 7.24 -16.64 0.27
C THR A 100 8.53 -15.87 0.52
N ILE A 101 9.52 -16.48 1.16
CA ILE A 101 10.83 -15.85 1.41
C ILE A 101 11.54 -15.55 0.09
N ARG A 102 11.54 -16.49 -0.87
CA ARG A 102 12.15 -16.29 -2.19
C ARG A 102 11.53 -15.09 -2.92
N TYR A 103 10.21 -15.00 -2.94
CA TYR A 103 9.53 -13.90 -3.63
C TYR A 103 9.66 -12.58 -2.88
N LYS A 104 9.66 -12.56 -1.54
CA LYS A 104 10.00 -11.33 -0.78
C LYS A 104 11.39 -10.80 -1.13
N LYS A 105 12.39 -11.67 -1.27
CA LYS A 105 13.73 -11.27 -1.73
C LYS A 105 13.70 -10.73 -3.17
N ALA A 106 12.94 -11.36 -4.06
CA ALA A 106 12.80 -10.90 -5.45
C ALA A 106 12.14 -9.51 -5.53
N LEU A 107 11.03 -9.29 -4.83
CA LEU A 107 10.34 -7.98 -4.78
C LEU A 107 11.26 -6.89 -4.20
N ALA A 108 12.02 -7.20 -3.15
CA ALA A 108 12.99 -6.26 -2.59
C ALA A 108 14.15 -5.97 -3.55
N GLY A 109 14.66 -6.97 -4.27
CA GLY A 109 15.67 -6.78 -5.31
C GLY A 109 15.16 -5.87 -6.43
N LEU A 110 13.91 -6.07 -6.87
CA LEU A 110 13.27 -5.23 -7.88
C LEU A 110 13.12 -3.78 -7.39
N LEU A 111 12.65 -3.59 -6.15
CA LEU A 111 12.54 -2.26 -5.54
C LEU A 111 13.89 -1.55 -5.55
N ILE A 112 14.97 -2.23 -5.13
CA ILE A 112 16.31 -1.65 -5.11
C ILE A 112 16.77 -1.28 -6.52
N SER A 113 16.51 -2.14 -7.51
CA SER A 113 16.87 -1.91 -8.91
C SER A 113 16.20 -0.64 -9.47
N TYR A 114 14.87 -0.56 -9.39
CA TYR A 114 14.12 0.59 -9.88
C TYR A 114 14.47 1.85 -9.09
N ARG A 115 14.59 1.77 -7.76
CA ARG A 115 14.98 2.91 -6.93
C ARG A 115 16.33 3.47 -7.33
N ASN A 116 17.33 2.62 -7.54
CA ASN A 116 18.67 3.07 -7.92
C ASN A 116 18.67 3.74 -9.30
N LEU A 117 17.91 3.20 -10.26
CA LEU A 117 17.76 3.78 -11.59
C LEU A 117 17.04 5.15 -11.53
N ILE A 118 15.92 5.23 -10.81
CA ILE A 118 15.18 6.48 -10.57
C ILE A 118 16.08 7.53 -9.92
N PHE A 119 16.87 7.13 -8.92
CA PHE A 119 17.78 8.04 -8.23
C PHE A 119 18.91 8.54 -9.13
N ASP A 120 19.42 7.69 -10.03
CA ASP A 120 20.41 8.11 -11.04
C ASP A 120 19.80 9.14 -12.00
N TYR A 121 18.61 8.88 -12.54
CA TYR A 121 17.90 9.84 -13.39
C TYR A 121 17.63 11.17 -12.67
N LEU A 122 17.19 11.14 -11.41
CA LEU A 122 16.99 12.34 -10.62
C LEU A 122 18.28 13.16 -10.45
N ARG A 123 19.43 12.52 -10.21
CA ARG A 123 20.72 13.21 -10.14
C ARG A 123 21.10 13.79 -11.49
N ARG A 124 20.97 13.03 -12.58
CA ARG A 124 21.28 13.50 -13.94
C ARG A 124 20.41 14.71 -14.33
N LEU A 125 19.12 14.72 -13.94
CA LEU A 125 18.20 15.82 -14.23
C LEU A 125 18.36 17.05 -13.32
N THR A 126 18.88 16.89 -12.09
CA THR A 126 18.90 17.98 -11.11
C THR A 126 20.29 18.50 -10.76
N GLU A 127 21.34 17.74 -11.03
CA GLU A 127 22.72 18.04 -10.63
C GLU A 127 23.65 18.26 -11.84
N THR A 128 23.15 18.11 -13.06
CA THR A 128 23.90 18.33 -14.31
C THR A 128 23.40 19.56 -15.05
N THR A 129 24.30 20.34 -15.67
CA THR A 129 23.94 21.55 -16.42
C THR A 129 23.54 21.26 -17.87
N ASP A 130 24.22 20.32 -18.52
CA ASP A 130 24.03 20.00 -19.94
C ASP A 130 23.20 18.72 -20.12
N ILE A 131 21.91 18.82 -19.84
CA ILE A 131 20.95 17.73 -20.03
C ILE A 131 20.67 17.60 -21.53
N THR A 132 20.86 16.42 -22.14
CA THR A 132 20.59 16.20 -23.57
C THR A 132 19.11 15.90 -23.83
N ASP A 133 18.64 16.16 -25.05
CA ASP A 133 17.26 15.82 -25.43
C ASP A 133 17.04 14.31 -25.47
N ASP A 134 18.07 13.53 -25.86
CA ASP A 134 18.05 12.07 -25.84
C ASP A 134 17.84 11.52 -24.42
N LEU A 135 18.47 12.12 -23.40
CA LEU A 135 18.27 11.71 -22.01
C LEU A 135 16.84 12.01 -21.54
N ILE A 136 16.27 13.14 -21.94
CA ILE A 136 14.90 13.49 -21.59
C ILE A 136 13.92 12.50 -22.22
N ALA A 137 14.14 12.14 -23.49
CA ALA A 137 13.35 11.13 -24.18
C ALA A 137 13.47 9.76 -23.50
N GLU A 138 14.70 9.30 -23.20
CA GLU A 138 14.97 8.05 -22.47
C GLU A 138 14.22 7.98 -21.14
N ILE A 139 14.24 9.06 -20.36
CA ILE A 139 13.56 9.12 -19.05
C ILE A 139 12.04 9.18 -19.22
N LEU A 140 11.54 9.91 -20.22
CA LEU A 140 10.11 9.97 -20.51
C LEU A 140 9.56 8.60 -20.92
N ASP A 141 10.28 7.90 -21.79
CA ASP A 141 9.96 6.52 -22.19
C ASP A 141 10.00 5.60 -20.97
N PHE A 142 11.02 5.70 -20.11
CA PHE A 142 11.07 4.96 -18.85
C PHE A 142 9.86 5.24 -17.94
N THR A 143 9.45 6.50 -17.77
CA THR A 143 8.26 6.80 -16.95
C THR A 143 6.98 6.21 -17.53
N THR A 144 6.85 6.18 -18.86
CA THR A 144 5.64 5.71 -19.55
C THR A 144 5.59 4.19 -19.64
N ASP A 145 6.69 3.56 -20.03
CA ASP A 145 6.75 2.13 -20.38
C ASP A 145 7.08 1.25 -19.18
N GLU A 146 7.95 1.72 -18.29
CA GLU A 146 8.44 0.94 -17.14
C GLU A 146 7.68 1.27 -15.85
N LEU A 147 7.44 2.56 -15.58
CA LEU A 147 6.65 2.98 -14.42
C LEU A 147 5.15 3.06 -14.71
N CYS A 148 4.74 2.91 -15.97
CA CYS A 148 3.34 2.99 -16.39
C CYS A 148 2.66 4.30 -15.95
N VAL A 149 3.41 5.40 -15.94
CA VAL A 149 2.91 6.76 -15.64
C VAL A 149 2.78 7.53 -16.95
N VAL A 150 1.54 7.72 -17.41
CA VAL A 150 1.26 8.44 -18.65
C VAL A 150 1.01 9.92 -18.34
N PRO A 151 1.66 10.85 -19.05
CA PRO A 151 1.40 12.29 -18.88
C PRO A 151 -0.03 12.67 -19.31
N PRO A 152 -0.54 13.83 -18.86
CA PRO A 152 -1.85 14.30 -19.29
C PRO A 152 -1.86 14.56 -20.80
N ALA A 153 -3.03 14.46 -21.43
CA ALA A 153 -3.18 14.54 -22.89
C ALA A 153 -2.66 15.87 -23.50
N ASN A 154 -2.59 16.94 -22.72
CA ASN A 154 -2.10 18.26 -23.12
C ASN A 154 -0.61 18.50 -22.78
N PHE A 155 0.12 17.47 -22.34
CA PHE A 155 1.54 17.59 -22.05
C PHE A 155 2.35 17.82 -23.33
N GLU A 156 3.19 18.85 -23.34
CA GLU A 156 4.06 19.19 -24.47
C GLU A 156 5.53 19.10 -24.08
N THR A 157 6.34 18.47 -24.93
CA THR A 157 7.80 18.32 -24.71
C THR A 157 8.64 19.43 -25.34
N LYS A 158 8.01 20.45 -25.94
CA LYS A 158 8.71 21.57 -26.62
C LYS A 158 9.51 22.43 -25.63
N ASN A 159 9.00 22.61 -24.42
CA ASN A 159 9.71 23.32 -23.37
C ASN A 159 10.51 22.29 -22.54
N LYS A 160 11.82 22.29 -22.76
CA LYS A 160 12.76 21.41 -22.08
C LYS A 160 12.72 21.55 -20.55
N ALA A 161 12.64 22.78 -20.04
CA ALA A 161 12.64 23.02 -18.59
C ALA A 161 11.35 22.50 -17.93
N GLU A 162 10.21 22.70 -18.58
CA GLU A 162 8.92 22.16 -18.11
C GLU A 162 8.89 20.63 -18.15
N THR A 163 9.47 20.03 -19.20
CA THR A 163 9.59 18.58 -19.32
C THR A 163 10.45 18.00 -18.20
N ILE A 164 11.61 18.60 -17.92
CA ILE A 164 12.48 18.19 -16.81
C ILE A 164 11.76 18.33 -15.47
N ALA A 165 11.06 19.45 -15.24
CA ALA A 165 10.31 19.67 -14.00
C ALA A 165 9.24 18.59 -13.79
N TYR A 166 8.49 18.24 -14.84
CA TYR A 166 7.52 17.16 -14.81
C TYR A 166 8.17 15.80 -14.50
N LEU A 167 9.27 15.45 -15.19
CA LEU A 167 9.97 14.19 -14.95
C LEU A 167 10.50 14.09 -13.52
N VAL A 168 11.04 15.18 -12.96
CA VAL A 168 11.48 15.23 -11.56
C VAL A 168 10.30 15.05 -10.61
N GLU A 169 9.14 15.66 -10.88
CA GLU A 169 7.93 15.49 -10.07
C GLU A 169 7.42 14.04 -10.08
N VAL A 170 7.47 13.37 -11.24
CA VAL A 170 7.05 11.97 -11.39
C VAL A 170 8.04 11.01 -10.73
N LEU A 171 9.33 11.20 -10.96
CA LEU A 171 10.37 10.32 -10.44
C LEU A 171 10.59 10.48 -8.93
N ASN A 172 10.50 11.71 -8.39
CA ASN A 172 10.78 12.00 -6.98
C ASN A 172 9.55 11.74 -6.08
N ARG A 173 9.09 10.50 -6.10
CA ARG A 173 7.96 9.99 -5.32
C ARG A 173 8.39 8.76 -4.51
N PRO A 174 7.68 8.42 -3.42
CA PRO A 174 7.85 7.13 -2.78
C PRO A 174 7.60 5.98 -3.77
N ILE A 175 8.28 4.86 -3.58
CA ILE A 175 8.22 3.71 -4.49
C ILE A 175 7.60 2.53 -3.76
N ARG A 176 6.72 1.78 -4.43
CA ARG A 176 6.21 0.49 -3.97
C ARG A 176 6.28 -0.57 -5.06
N VAL A 177 6.78 -1.74 -4.70
CA VAL A 177 6.65 -2.96 -5.48
C VAL A 177 5.61 -3.84 -4.80
N CYS A 178 4.56 -4.18 -5.53
CA CYS A 178 3.42 -4.93 -5.01
C CYS A 178 3.39 -6.31 -5.67
N GLY A 179 3.51 -7.36 -4.85
CA GLY A 179 3.24 -8.72 -5.31
C GLY A 179 1.74 -8.87 -5.59
N MET A 180 1.37 -9.40 -6.75
CA MET A 180 0.01 -9.65 -7.18
C MET A 180 -0.19 -11.16 -7.36
N VAL A 181 -1.29 -11.71 -6.87
CA VAL A 181 -1.61 -13.13 -7.06
C VAL A 181 -2.82 -13.27 -7.98
N LYS A 182 -2.92 -14.40 -8.69
CA LYS A 182 -4.09 -14.69 -9.52
C LYS A 182 -5.34 -14.73 -8.64
N ASN A 183 -6.40 -14.06 -9.08
CA ASN A 183 -7.65 -14.01 -8.35
C ASN A 183 -8.42 -15.32 -8.50
N GLN A 184 -8.76 -15.93 -7.36
CA GLN A 184 -9.60 -17.14 -7.28
C GLN A 184 -11.00 -16.86 -6.73
N GLY A 185 -11.46 -15.61 -6.87
CA GLY A 185 -12.74 -15.12 -6.33
C GLY A 185 -12.63 -14.45 -4.96
N GLU A 186 -11.42 -14.10 -4.54
CA GLU A 186 -11.18 -13.38 -3.29
C GLU A 186 -11.62 -11.91 -3.45
N PRO A 187 -12.38 -11.36 -2.48
CA PRO A 187 -12.75 -9.95 -2.51
C PRO A 187 -11.53 -9.08 -2.16
N GLY A 188 -11.29 -8.02 -2.93
CA GLY A 188 -10.19 -7.11 -2.64
C GLY A 188 -9.89 -6.17 -3.80
N GLY A 189 -8.84 -5.36 -3.62
CA GLY A 189 -8.36 -4.46 -4.66
C GLY A 189 -7.50 -5.17 -5.70
N GLY A 190 -7.65 -4.79 -6.96
CA GLY A 190 -6.89 -5.30 -8.10
C GLY A 190 -5.93 -4.28 -8.69
N PRO A 191 -4.97 -4.71 -9.53
CA PRO A 191 -4.10 -3.81 -10.28
C PRO A 191 -4.84 -3.18 -11.46
N PHE A 192 -4.89 -1.85 -11.53
CA PHE A 192 -5.50 -1.12 -12.64
C PHE A 192 -4.68 0.12 -13.01
N TRP A 193 -4.82 0.58 -14.25
CA TRP A 193 -4.51 1.96 -14.60
C TRP A 193 -5.66 2.85 -14.17
N ALA A 194 -5.37 3.89 -13.39
CA ALA A 194 -6.35 4.88 -12.98
C ALA A 194 -5.94 6.27 -13.48
N GLU A 195 -6.93 7.04 -13.91
CA GLU A 195 -6.76 8.45 -14.24
C GLU A 195 -6.79 9.28 -12.95
N ASN A 196 -5.75 10.08 -12.74
CA ASN A 196 -5.60 10.96 -11.59
C ASN A 196 -6.27 12.32 -11.87
N ALA A 197 -6.56 13.08 -10.82
CA ALA A 197 -7.23 14.39 -10.94
C ALA A 197 -6.49 15.42 -11.83
N ASN A 198 -5.17 15.27 -12.00
CA ASN A 198 -4.35 16.12 -12.87
C ASN A 198 -4.28 15.63 -14.34
N GLY A 199 -5.05 14.59 -14.70
CA GLY A 199 -5.09 13.99 -16.03
C GLY A 199 -3.97 13.00 -16.34
N THR A 200 -3.02 12.78 -15.41
CA THR A 200 -2.04 11.69 -15.56
C THR A 200 -2.72 10.34 -15.35
N VAL A 201 -2.19 9.28 -15.95
CA VAL A 201 -2.63 7.90 -15.67
C VAL A 201 -1.50 7.17 -14.95
N SER A 202 -1.80 6.41 -13.90
CA SER A 202 -0.81 5.61 -13.18
C SER A 202 -1.38 4.31 -12.64
N LEU A 203 -0.49 3.38 -12.26
CA LEU A 203 -0.86 2.11 -11.66
C LEU A 203 -1.38 2.28 -10.22
N GLN A 204 -2.59 1.78 -9.97
CA GLN A 204 -3.25 1.80 -8.67
C GLN A 204 -3.78 0.43 -8.26
N ILE A 205 -3.86 0.21 -6.95
CA ILE A 205 -4.65 -0.89 -6.39
C ILE A 205 -6.05 -0.33 -6.15
N VAL A 206 -7.01 -0.70 -7.00
CA VAL A 206 -8.37 -0.16 -6.95
C VAL A 206 -9.31 -1.20 -6.37
N GLU A 207 -10.08 -0.82 -5.35
CA GLU A 207 -11.09 -1.67 -4.72
C GLU A 207 -12.42 -1.61 -5.47
N SER A 208 -13.23 -2.66 -5.36
CA SER A 208 -14.55 -2.72 -6.02
C SER A 208 -15.49 -1.59 -5.60
N SER A 209 -15.32 -1.06 -4.38
CA SER A 209 -16.07 0.10 -3.86
C SER A 209 -15.76 1.40 -4.59
N GLN A 210 -14.61 1.49 -5.27
CA GLN A 210 -14.13 2.66 -6.01
C GLN A 210 -14.46 2.57 -7.51
N ILE A 211 -15.06 1.47 -7.96
CA ILE A 211 -15.40 1.22 -9.37
C ILE A 211 -16.91 1.36 -9.53
N ASP A 212 -17.34 2.20 -10.49
CA ASP A 212 -18.74 2.25 -10.87
C ASP A 212 -19.12 1.00 -11.67
N LEU A 213 -19.57 -0.05 -10.99
CA LEU A 213 -19.99 -1.31 -11.64
C LEU A 213 -21.31 -1.19 -12.41
N LYS A 214 -21.97 -0.02 -12.41
CA LYS A 214 -23.16 0.23 -13.24
C LYS A 214 -22.77 0.70 -14.64
N ASP A 215 -21.59 1.29 -14.81
CA ASP A 215 -21.04 1.59 -16.13
C ASP A 215 -20.55 0.30 -16.78
N ALA A 216 -20.97 0.07 -18.03
CA ALA A 216 -20.70 -1.18 -18.72
C ALA A 216 -19.21 -1.32 -19.06
N ARG A 217 -18.49 -0.21 -19.28
CA ARG A 217 -17.08 -0.22 -19.66
C ARG A 217 -16.20 -0.54 -18.47
N THR A 218 -16.35 0.17 -17.35
CA THR A 218 -15.63 -0.10 -16.10
C THR A 218 -15.93 -1.49 -15.57
N LYS A 219 -17.19 -1.94 -15.67
CA LYS A 219 -17.56 -3.32 -15.30
C LYS A 219 -16.83 -4.35 -16.16
N ALA A 220 -16.77 -4.15 -17.47
CA ALA A 220 -16.06 -5.06 -18.36
C ALA A 220 -14.54 -5.13 -18.05
N ILE A 221 -13.93 -3.99 -17.69
CA ILE A 221 -12.53 -3.95 -17.25
C ILE A 221 -12.34 -4.72 -15.94
N PHE A 222 -13.24 -4.49 -14.96
CA PHE A 222 -13.20 -5.18 -13.68
C PHE A 222 -13.37 -6.70 -13.83
N ASP A 223 -14.33 -7.15 -14.63
CA ASP A 223 -14.61 -8.57 -14.86
C ASP A 223 -13.45 -9.29 -15.58
N GLN A 224 -12.58 -8.55 -16.31
CA GLN A 224 -11.39 -9.08 -16.97
C GLN A 224 -10.14 -9.08 -16.08
N ALA A 225 -10.20 -8.47 -14.89
CA ALA A 225 -9.06 -8.43 -13.98
C ALA A 225 -8.72 -9.85 -13.49
N THR A 226 -7.49 -10.28 -13.78
CA THR A 226 -7.02 -11.65 -13.48
C THR A 226 -6.31 -11.76 -12.14
N HIS A 227 -6.00 -10.64 -11.50
CA HIS A 227 -5.15 -10.56 -10.32
C HIS A 227 -5.79 -9.71 -9.22
N PHE A 228 -5.40 -9.96 -7.98
CA PHE A 228 -5.69 -9.09 -6.86
C PHE A 228 -4.45 -8.88 -5.99
N ASN A 229 -4.49 -7.83 -5.16
CA ASN A 229 -3.42 -7.51 -4.23
C ASN A 229 -3.60 -8.25 -2.88
N PRO A 230 -2.70 -9.18 -2.52
CA PRO A 230 -2.67 -9.85 -1.22
C PRO A 230 -2.14 -8.97 -0.07
N VAL A 231 -1.84 -7.69 -0.36
CA VAL A 231 -1.10 -6.78 0.54
C VAL A 231 0.28 -7.38 0.86
N ASP A 232 1.06 -7.64 -0.19
CA ASP A 232 2.49 -7.99 -0.09
C ASP A 232 3.30 -6.90 -0.79
N LEU A 233 3.66 -5.87 -0.02
CA LEU A 233 4.30 -4.68 -0.55
C LEU A 233 5.72 -4.56 -0.03
N VAL A 234 6.61 -4.07 -0.89
CA VAL A 234 7.94 -3.60 -0.51
C VAL A 234 8.06 -2.14 -0.91
N CYS A 235 8.27 -1.27 0.06
CA CYS A 235 8.22 0.17 -0.11
C CYS A 235 9.58 0.84 0.15
N SER A 236 9.83 1.97 -0.51
CA SER A 236 10.89 2.91 -0.19
C SER A 236 10.31 4.31 -0.04
N THR A 237 10.57 4.95 1.11
CA THR A 237 9.92 6.20 1.55
C THR A 237 10.91 7.35 1.71
N LYS A 238 12.13 7.19 1.20
CA LYS A 238 13.17 8.23 1.18
C LYS A 238 13.48 8.65 -0.25
N ASP A 239 13.83 9.92 -0.43
CA ASP A 239 14.25 10.48 -1.70
C ASP A 239 15.70 10.09 -2.06
N TYR A 240 16.13 10.49 -3.25
CA TYR A 240 17.47 10.23 -3.78
C TYR A 240 18.62 10.89 -3.00
N LYS A 241 18.29 11.80 -2.07
CA LYS A 241 19.18 12.51 -1.14
C LYS A 241 19.14 11.93 0.27
N GLY A 242 18.31 10.91 0.52
CA GLY A 242 18.15 10.25 1.82
C GLY A 242 17.14 10.91 2.75
N ASN A 243 16.41 11.94 2.31
CA ASN A 243 15.37 12.58 3.12
C ASN A 243 14.08 11.77 3.08
N LYS A 244 13.35 11.71 4.20
CA LYS A 244 12.03 11.08 4.25
C LYS A 244 11.01 11.95 3.51
N PHE A 245 10.20 11.31 2.68
CA PHE A 245 9.02 11.95 2.09
C PHE A 245 7.96 12.22 3.16
N ASN A 246 7.26 13.35 3.04
CA ASN A 246 5.98 13.52 3.72
C ASN A 246 4.92 12.71 2.97
N LEU A 247 4.56 11.54 3.47
CA LEU A 247 3.68 10.62 2.76
C LEU A 247 2.26 11.19 2.52
N HIS A 248 1.81 12.17 3.32
CA HIS A 248 0.54 12.86 3.10
C HIS A 248 0.49 13.67 1.81
N SER A 249 1.65 14.09 1.29
CA SER A 249 1.75 14.80 0.01
C SER A 249 1.49 13.88 -1.19
N TYR A 250 1.45 12.56 -0.97
CA TYR A 250 1.32 11.56 -2.04
C TYR A 250 0.03 10.73 -1.94
N ARG A 251 -0.99 11.28 -1.27
CA ARG A 251 -2.32 10.69 -1.15
C ARG A 251 -3.33 11.37 -2.08
N ASP A 252 -4.41 10.66 -2.39
CA ASP A 252 -5.62 11.22 -2.98
C ASP A 252 -6.70 11.33 -1.91
N PRO A 253 -6.99 12.55 -1.41
CA PRO A 253 -8.00 12.75 -0.37
C PRO A 253 -9.43 12.41 -0.81
N GLU A 254 -9.72 12.39 -2.11
CA GLU A 254 -11.07 12.17 -2.65
C GLU A 254 -11.46 10.68 -2.68
N THR A 255 -10.52 9.79 -2.37
CA THR A 255 -10.74 8.33 -2.38
C THR A 255 -11.21 7.77 -1.03
N GLY A 256 -11.46 8.63 -0.05
CA GLY A 256 -12.14 8.23 1.19
C GLY A 256 -13.57 7.77 0.90
N PHE A 257 -14.12 6.89 1.75
CA PHE A 257 -15.47 6.37 1.56
C PHE A 257 -16.26 6.32 2.87
N ILE A 258 -17.58 6.33 2.76
CA ILE A 258 -18.47 6.23 3.92
C ILE A 258 -18.84 4.77 4.13
N SER A 259 -18.53 4.24 5.31
CA SER A 259 -18.95 2.90 5.70
C SER A 259 -20.14 2.95 6.67
N VAL A 260 -21.10 2.05 6.48
CA VAL A 260 -22.24 1.88 7.37
C VAL A 260 -21.92 0.77 8.37
N LYS A 261 -22.03 1.07 9.67
CA LYS A 261 -21.78 0.13 10.77
C LYS A 261 -22.97 0.14 11.74
N SER A 262 -22.94 -0.75 12.72
CA SER A 262 -23.88 -0.73 13.84
C SER A 262 -23.13 -0.66 15.18
N LYS A 263 -23.68 0.11 16.12
CA LYS A 263 -23.25 0.17 17.52
C LYS A 263 -24.50 0.23 18.39
N ASP A 264 -24.55 -0.60 19.44
CA ASP A 264 -25.64 -0.64 20.42
C ASP A 264 -27.05 -0.75 19.78
N GLY A 265 -27.16 -1.54 18.70
CA GLY A 265 -28.41 -1.74 17.96
C GLY A 265 -28.83 -0.58 17.05
N LYS A 266 -28.07 0.51 16.99
CA LYS A 266 -28.29 1.63 16.07
C LYS A 266 -27.32 1.57 14.89
N GLN A 267 -27.77 2.04 13.73
CA GLN A 267 -26.90 2.20 12.57
C GLN A 267 -26.18 3.55 12.62
N LEU A 268 -24.96 3.59 12.10
CA LEU A 268 -24.15 4.78 11.97
C LEU A 268 -23.38 4.76 10.66
N LYS A 269 -22.97 5.94 10.20
CA LYS A 269 -22.02 6.16 9.12
C LYS A 269 -20.71 6.67 9.70
N ALA A 270 -19.60 6.18 9.17
CA ALA A 270 -18.26 6.68 9.50
C ALA A 270 -17.48 6.92 8.20
N LEU A 271 -16.65 7.96 8.19
CA LEU A 271 -15.72 8.21 7.10
C LEU A 271 -14.49 7.32 7.30
N GLU A 272 -14.15 6.53 6.29
CA GLU A 272 -12.87 5.85 6.18
C GLU A 272 -11.96 6.70 5.28
N LEU A 273 -10.75 6.98 5.77
CA LEU A 273 -9.73 7.71 5.04
C LEU A 273 -9.28 6.91 3.80
N PRO A 274 -8.70 7.56 2.79
CA PRO A 274 -8.07 6.90 1.65
C PRO A 274 -7.27 5.68 2.09
N GLY A 275 -7.62 4.49 1.60
CA GLY A 275 -7.03 3.24 2.06
C GLY A 275 -5.51 3.19 1.84
N LEU A 276 -4.81 2.50 2.76
CA LEU A 276 -3.35 2.56 2.87
C LEU A 276 -2.62 2.27 1.55
N TRP A 277 -2.98 1.18 0.88
CA TRP A 277 -2.35 0.74 -0.36
C TRP A 277 -3.13 1.16 -1.60
N ASN A 278 -4.18 1.97 -1.46
CA ASN A 278 -4.90 2.55 -2.59
C ASN A 278 -4.67 4.08 -2.59
N GLY A 279 -5.66 4.87 -2.25
CA GLY A 279 -5.65 6.32 -2.19
C GLY A 279 -4.58 6.95 -1.30
N ALA A 280 -4.18 6.35 -0.17
CA ALA A 280 -3.08 6.91 0.63
C ALA A 280 -1.70 6.79 -0.06
N MET A 281 -1.63 5.98 -1.12
CA MET A 281 -0.45 5.76 -1.95
C MET A 281 -0.71 6.05 -3.44
N SER A 282 -1.65 6.95 -3.74
CA SER A 282 -2.04 7.23 -5.13
C SER A 282 -0.88 7.82 -5.94
N SER A 283 -0.13 8.76 -5.38
CA SER A 283 0.99 9.40 -6.09
C SER A 283 2.32 8.70 -5.80
N TRP A 284 2.33 7.37 -5.81
CA TRP A 284 3.54 6.55 -5.63
C TRP A 284 3.96 5.91 -6.95
N ASN A 285 5.28 5.79 -7.17
CA ASN A 285 5.81 4.98 -8.25
C ASN A 285 5.54 3.50 -7.95
N THR A 286 4.65 2.89 -8.72
CA THR A 286 4.03 1.61 -8.40
C THR A 286 4.43 0.57 -9.44
N ILE A 287 4.95 -0.56 -8.98
CA ILE A 287 5.34 -1.68 -9.84
C ILE A 287 4.56 -2.92 -9.40
N PHE A 288 3.88 -3.57 -10.33
CA PHE A 288 3.12 -4.80 -10.07
C PHE A 288 3.86 -6.01 -10.58
N VAL A 289 3.94 -7.05 -9.75
CA VAL A 289 4.68 -8.28 -10.06
C VAL A 289 3.80 -9.48 -9.75
N GLU A 290 3.54 -10.35 -10.73
CA GLU A 290 2.87 -11.62 -10.45
C GLU A 290 3.76 -12.47 -9.52
N VAL A 291 3.19 -12.91 -8.40
CA VAL A 291 3.80 -13.82 -7.44
C VAL A 291 2.91 -15.07 -7.28
N PRO A 292 3.48 -16.22 -6.88
CA PRO A 292 2.70 -17.44 -6.71
C PRO A 292 1.62 -17.28 -5.65
N LEU A 293 0.47 -17.91 -5.88
CA LEU A 293 -0.63 -17.91 -4.91
C LEU A 293 -0.20 -18.37 -3.51
N ALA A 294 0.79 -19.25 -3.40
CA ALA A 294 1.34 -19.73 -2.13
C ALA A 294 1.96 -18.64 -1.24
N THR A 295 2.20 -17.42 -1.76
CA THR A 295 2.59 -16.28 -0.91
C THR A 295 1.41 -15.64 -0.18
N PHE A 296 0.19 -16.09 -0.48
CA PHE A 296 -1.06 -15.62 0.07
C PHE A 296 -1.85 -16.74 0.74
N SER A 297 -1.84 -16.76 2.06
CA SER A 297 -2.61 -17.70 2.89
C SER A 297 -3.31 -16.93 4.01
N PRO A 298 -4.40 -16.19 3.69
CA PRO A 298 -5.13 -15.37 4.66
C PRO A 298 -6.00 -16.23 5.59
N VAL A 299 -6.13 -15.79 6.83
CA VAL A 299 -7.08 -16.36 7.80
C VAL A 299 -8.09 -15.28 8.18
N LYS A 300 -9.23 -15.24 7.50
CA LYS A 300 -10.31 -14.27 7.77
C LYS A 300 -11.33 -14.80 8.75
N THR A 301 -11.57 -16.11 8.73
CA THR A 301 -12.46 -16.83 9.62
C THR A 301 -11.76 -18.04 10.23
N VAL A 302 -12.29 -18.57 11.33
CA VAL A 302 -11.75 -19.80 11.96
C VAL A 302 -11.75 -20.98 10.99
N ASN A 303 -12.72 -21.05 10.06
CA ASN A 303 -12.79 -22.13 9.07
C ASN A 303 -11.65 -22.08 8.05
N ASP A 304 -11.02 -20.92 7.84
CA ASP A 304 -9.87 -20.83 6.93
C ASP A 304 -8.69 -21.65 7.46
N LEU A 305 -8.57 -21.82 8.78
CA LEU A 305 -7.56 -22.69 9.38
C LEU A 305 -7.73 -24.18 9.04
N LEU A 306 -8.83 -24.58 8.42
CA LEU A 306 -9.05 -25.95 7.92
C LEU A 306 -8.52 -26.16 6.50
N ARG A 307 -8.14 -25.08 5.79
CA ARG A 307 -7.55 -25.20 4.46
C ARG A 307 -6.17 -25.87 4.54
N ASN A 308 -5.75 -26.52 3.46
CA ASN A 308 -4.51 -27.29 3.40
C ASN A 308 -3.27 -26.44 3.71
N GLU A 309 -3.31 -25.16 3.33
CA GLU A 309 -2.25 -24.18 3.51
C GLU A 309 -1.99 -23.85 4.98
N HIS A 310 -2.91 -24.21 5.89
CA HIS A 310 -2.78 -24.01 7.34
C HIS A 310 -2.60 -25.31 8.11
N GLN A 311 -2.66 -26.47 7.45
CA GLN A 311 -2.39 -27.74 8.10
C GLN A 311 -0.88 -27.96 8.30
N GLY A 312 -0.51 -28.67 9.37
CA GLY A 312 0.85 -29.16 9.51
C GLY A 312 1.21 -30.15 8.40
N CYS A 313 2.50 -30.41 8.18
CA CYS A 313 2.91 -31.54 7.34
C CYS A 313 2.17 -32.79 7.84
N GLY A 314 1.38 -33.42 6.95
CA GLY A 314 0.65 -34.63 7.28
C GLY A 314 1.56 -35.64 7.98
N LYS A 315 1.07 -36.22 9.07
CA LYS A 315 1.63 -37.47 9.59
C LYS A 315 1.38 -38.59 8.60
#